data_AF-A0A7S1VQR2-F1
#
_entry.id   AF-A0A7S1VQR2-F1
#
_cell.length_a   1.000
_cell.length_b   1.000
_cell.length_c   1.000
_cell.angle_alpha   90.00
_cell.angle_beta   90.00
_cell.angle_gamma   90.00
#
_symmetry.space_group_name_H-M   'P 1'
#
loop_
_entity.id
_entity.type
_entity.pdbx_description
1 polymer ?
#
loop_
_entity_poly.entity_id
_entity_poly.type
_entity_poly.pdbx_seq_one_letter_code
_entity_poly.pdbx_strand_id
1 'polypeptide(L)'
;SLDAFSQGSGVVPYAYFRFVDQGDENTQQQMEDYVNDLVIDLDEVSNQPPYFWLRDFQNFTLTNGNSAMSFGKQMDAFLNNSVYRDLYSDEIVRDQQGNIVASRAWFRMDRVDMDDMKDQIEALSAQSEVGQAQPVNQGHRDNDWSFFTLSSTYPLWEFYSVVNAELGLSIAVAVVSVTILGALCIPHWS
;
A
#
# COMPACT_ATOMS: atom_id res chain seq x y z
N SER A 1 -21.07 4.69 7.77
CA SER A 1 -21.97 4.55 6.60
C SER A 1 -21.09 4.48 5.38
N LEU A 2 -21.24 3.41 4.60
CA LEU A 2 -20.52 3.14 3.35
C LEU A 2 -20.94 4.09 2.20
N ASP A 3 -21.90 4.97 2.44
CA ASP A 3 -22.48 5.85 1.41
C ASP A 3 -21.65 7.12 1.18
N ALA A 4 -20.70 7.43 2.05
CA ALA A 4 -19.76 8.55 1.86
C ALA A 4 -18.64 8.25 0.84
N PHE A 5 -18.48 6.99 0.42
CA PHE A 5 -17.47 6.58 -0.56
C PHE A 5 -17.83 6.93 -2.01
N SER A 6 -19.04 7.44 -2.27
CA SER A 6 -19.56 7.68 -3.62
C SER A 6 -19.19 9.04 -4.24
N GLN A 7 -18.57 9.98 -3.52
CA GLN A 7 -18.48 11.37 -3.99
C GLN A 7 -17.07 11.96 -4.17
N GLY A 8 -16.01 11.16 -4.15
CA GLY A 8 -14.71 11.66 -4.65
C GLY A 8 -13.93 10.58 -5.37
N SER A 9 -13.57 10.90 -6.62
CA SER A 9 -12.56 10.18 -7.40
C SER A 9 -11.31 10.01 -6.56
N GLY A 10 -11.00 8.78 -6.16
CA GLY A 10 -9.83 8.49 -5.36
C GLY A 10 -9.73 7.01 -5.03
N VAL A 11 -8.53 6.56 -4.73
CA VAL A 11 -8.24 5.18 -4.36
C VAL A 11 -8.03 5.10 -2.86
N VAL A 12 -8.49 4.01 -2.25
CA VAL A 12 -8.32 3.74 -0.81
C VAL A 12 -7.37 2.57 -0.64
N PRO A 13 -6.05 2.80 -0.67
CA PRO A 13 -5.08 1.78 -0.34
C PRO A 13 -4.99 1.54 1.17
N TYR A 14 -4.38 0.40 1.51
CA TYR A 14 -3.98 0.06 2.86
C TYR A 14 -2.45 0.04 2.95
N ALA A 15 -1.89 0.73 3.93
CA ALA A 15 -0.53 0.52 4.40
C ALA A 15 -0.51 -0.71 5.30
N TYR A 16 0.23 -1.75 4.93
CA TYR A 16 0.36 -3.00 5.65
C TYR A 16 1.66 -3.02 6.47
N PHE A 17 1.59 -3.62 7.65
CA PHE A 17 2.71 -3.85 8.55
C PHE A 17 2.70 -5.33 8.95
N ARG A 18 3.72 -6.08 8.54
CA ARG A 18 3.85 -7.52 8.85
C ARG A 18 5.30 -7.87 9.18
N PHE A 19 5.49 -9.05 9.79
CA PHE A 19 6.81 -9.60 10.12
C PHE A 19 7.67 -8.70 11.04
N VAL A 20 7.02 -7.88 11.86
CA VAL A 20 7.65 -6.97 12.81
C VAL A 20 7.01 -7.09 14.19
N ASP A 21 7.76 -6.75 15.24
CA ASP A 21 7.22 -6.67 16.60
C ASP A 21 6.58 -5.31 16.83
N GLN A 22 5.26 -5.22 16.62
CA GLN A 22 4.50 -3.97 16.80
C GLN A 22 4.37 -3.55 18.28
N GLY A 23 4.81 -4.38 19.22
CA GLY A 23 4.94 -4.02 20.63
C GLY A 23 6.20 -3.23 20.96
N ASP A 24 7.20 -3.26 20.08
CA ASP A 24 8.46 -2.52 20.23
C ASP A 24 8.28 -1.04 19.84
N GLU A 25 8.78 -0.13 20.68
CA GLU A 25 8.64 1.32 20.48
C GLU A 25 9.33 1.81 19.19
N ASN A 26 10.46 1.21 18.79
CA ASN A 26 11.13 1.61 17.55
C ASN A 26 10.35 1.14 16.32
N THR A 27 9.71 -0.03 16.40
CA THR A 27 8.82 -0.51 15.34
C THR A 27 7.60 0.39 15.22
N GLN A 28 6.99 0.77 16.35
CA GLN A 28 5.86 1.71 16.36
C GLN A 28 6.24 3.06 15.74
N GLN A 29 7.42 3.59 16.07
CA GLN A 29 7.90 4.82 15.46
C GLN A 29 8.09 4.66 13.95
N GLN A 30 8.70 3.56 13.49
CA GLN A 30 8.84 3.30 12.05
C GLN A 30 7.50 3.15 11.33
N MET A 31 6.48 2.58 11.98
CA MET A 31 5.13 2.49 11.41
C MET A 31 4.48 3.86 11.23
N GLU A 32 4.64 4.73 12.24
CA GLU A 32 4.19 6.12 12.20
C GLU A 32 4.94 6.92 11.13
N ASP A 33 6.26 6.78 11.06
CA ASP A 33 7.10 7.41 10.05
C ASP A 33 6.71 6.96 8.65
N TYR A 34 6.52 5.66 8.40
CA TYR A 34 6.08 5.16 7.09
C TYR A 34 4.75 5.75 6.64
N VAL A 35 3.77 5.84 7.55
CA VAL A 35 2.47 6.47 7.24
C VAL A 35 2.62 7.95 6.97
N ASN A 36 3.54 8.64 7.66
CA ASN A 36 3.82 10.04 7.41
C ASN A 36 4.54 10.26 6.09
N ASP A 37 5.53 9.42 5.76
CA ASP A 37 6.25 9.45 4.48
C ASP A 37 5.27 9.22 3.32
N LEU A 38 4.33 8.29 3.45
CA LEU A 38 3.26 8.10 2.45
C LEU A 38 2.37 9.34 2.25
N VAL A 39 2.28 10.24 3.22
CA VAL A 39 1.49 11.48 3.12
C VAL A 39 2.35 12.65 2.65
N ILE A 40 3.64 12.66 2.97
CA ILE A 40 4.57 13.75 2.65
C ILE A 40 5.15 13.58 1.25
N ASP A 41 5.53 12.35 0.89
CA ASP A 41 6.25 12.05 -0.35
C ASP A 41 5.32 11.71 -1.52
N LEU A 42 4.04 11.41 -1.25
CA LEU A 42 3.03 11.20 -2.29
C LEU A 42 2.20 12.47 -2.47
N ASP A 43 2.37 13.13 -3.62
CA ASP A 43 1.57 14.30 -4.01
C ASP A 43 0.06 13.95 -4.11
N GLU A 44 -0.24 12.67 -4.33
CA GLU A 44 -1.58 12.10 -4.50
C GLU A 44 -2.38 11.98 -3.19
N VAL A 45 -1.72 12.14 -2.03
CA VAL A 45 -2.31 12.01 -0.70
C VAL A 45 -2.41 13.38 -0.05
N SER A 46 -3.62 13.91 0.10
CA SER A 46 -3.78 15.25 0.69
C SER A 46 -3.85 15.27 2.21
N ASN A 47 -4.21 14.15 2.84
CA ASN A 47 -4.57 14.09 4.26
C ASN A 47 -4.03 12.82 4.92
N GLN A 48 -3.71 12.97 6.20
CA GLN A 48 -3.39 11.86 7.09
C GLN A 48 -4.56 10.86 7.21
N PRO A 49 -4.28 9.57 7.47
CA PRO A 49 -5.33 8.59 7.73
C PRO A 49 -6.24 9.06 8.86
N PRO A 50 -7.58 9.11 8.66
CA PRO A 50 -8.50 9.53 9.71
C PRO A 50 -8.56 8.53 10.87
N TYR A 51 -8.24 7.26 10.60
CA TYR A 51 -8.19 6.20 11.58
C TYR A 51 -6.88 5.45 11.44
N PHE A 52 -6.03 5.56 12.45
CA PHE A 52 -4.81 4.78 12.55
C PHE A 52 -4.74 4.18 13.95
N TRP A 53 -4.85 2.85 14.01
CA TRP A 53 -4.97 2.12 15.26
C TRP A 53 -3.81 2.41 16.22
N LEU A 54 -2.59 2.64 15.71
CA LEU A 54 -1.42 2.88 16.53
C LEU A 54 -1.51 4.21 17.28
N ARG A 55 -1.88 5.30 16.58
CA ARG A 55 -2.10 6.63 17.19
C ARG A 55 -3.20 6.57 18.25
N ASP A 56 -4.31 5.91 17.92
CA ASP A 56 -5.43 5.75 18.85
C ASP A 56 -5.08 4.87 20.05
N PHE A 57 -4.29 3.83 19.83
CA PHE A 57 -3.77 2.97 20.89
C PHE A 57 -2.86 3.77 21.83
N GLN A 58 -1.93 4.55 21.31
CA GLN A 58 -1.05 5.43 22.10
C GLN A 58 -1.87 6.47 22.90
N ASN A 59 -2.87 7.09 22.27
CA ASN A 59 -3.77 8.02 22.97
C ASN A 59 -4.59 7.32 24.07
N PHE A 60 -5.04 6.09 23.82
CA PHE A 60 -5.77 5.27 24.78
C PHE A 60 -4.90 4.91 25.99
N THR A 61 -3.65 4.48 25.78
CA THR A 61 -2.74 4.09 26.86
C THR A 61 -2.33 5.29 27.71
N LEU A 62 -2.11 6.46 27.09
CA LEU A 62 -1.85 7.73 27.77
C LEU A 62 -3.02 8.15 28.67
N THR A 63 -4.25 8.05 28.16
CA THR A 63 -5.46 8.51 28.87
C THR A 63 -5.87 7.58 30.01
N ASN A 64 -5.70 6.27 29.82
CA ASN A 64 -6.16 5.26 30.80
C ASN A 64 -5.09 4.86 31.83
N GLY A 65 -3.88 5.45 31.77
CA GLY A 65 -2.84 5.25 32.79
C GLY A 65 -2.28 3.84 32.87
N ASN A 66 -2.31 3.08 31.76
CA ASN A 66 -1.95 1.66 31.71
C ASN A 66 -0.48 1.38 31.36
N SER A 67 0.41 2.37 31.49
CA SER A 67 1.84 2.27 31.13
C SER A 67 2.61 1.18 31.89
N ALA A 68 2.10 0.70 33.03
CA ALA A 68 2.69 -0.39 33.80
C ALA A 68 2.36 -1.81 33.27
N MET A 69 1.42 -1.93 32.32
CA MET A 69 1.02 -3.22 31.74
C MET A 69 1.90 -3.59 30.54
N SER A 70 2.04 -4.87 30.25
CA SER A 70 2.67 -5.32 29.00
C SER A 70 1.82 -4.90 27.78
N PHE A 71 2.47 -4.72 26.63
CA PHE A 71 1.82 -4.35 25.37
C PHE A 71 0.59 -5.21 25.06
N GLY A 72 0.70 -6.54 25.15
CA GLY A 72 -0.43 -7.44 24.90
C GLY A 72 -1.65 -7.17 25.79
N LYS A 73 -1.43 -6.88 27.09
CA LYS A 73 -2.53 -6.52 28.01
C LYS A 73 -3.15 -5.16 27.69
N GLN A 74 -2.33 -4.20 27.28
CA GLN A 74 -2.82 -2.90 26.84
C GLN A 74 -3.66 -3.06 25.56
N MET A 75 -3.21 -3.89 24.63
CA MET A 75 -3.91 -4.19 23.37
C MET A 75 -5.24 -4.91 23.62
N ASP A 76 -5.28 -5.85 24.57
CA ASP A 76 -6.53 -6.49 24.99
C ASP A 76 -7.49 -5.49 25.61
N ALA A 77 -7.02 -4.59 26.47
CA ALA A 77 -7.86 -3.54 27.04
C ALA A 77 -8.40 -2.58 25.96
N PHE A 78 -7.56 -2.21 24.98
CA PHE A 78 -7.92 -1.37 23.85
C PHE A 78 -9.02 -2.03 23.01
N LEU A 79 -8.83 -3.29 22.60
CA LEU A 79 -9.77 -4.03 21.77
C LEU A 79 -10.98 -4.61 22.54
N ASN A 80 -10.99 -4.52 23.87
CA ASN A 80 -12.17 -4.82 24.69
C ASN A 80 -13.13 -3.62 24.79
N ASN A 81 -12.66 -2.40 24.49
CA ASN A 81 -13.53 -1.25 24.30
C ASN A 81 -14.27 -1.40 22.97
N SER A 82 -15.60 -1.35 23.00
CA SER A 82 -16.42 -1.56 21.79
C SER A 82 -16.13 -0.56 20.68
N VAL A 83 -15.80 0.70 21.00
CA VAL A 83 -15.52 1.74 20.00
C VAL A 83 -14.27 1.38 19.18
N TYR A 84 -13.17 1.04 19.85
CA TYR A 84 -11.92 0.68 19.18
C TYR A 84 -11.99 -0.68 18.52
N ARG A 85 -12.70 -1.64 19.12
CA ARG A 85 -12.92 -2.96 18.52
C ARG A 85 -13.65 -2.85 17.19
N ASP A 86 -14.73 -2.09 17.15
CA ASP A 86 -15.55 -1.96 15.95
C ASP A 86 -14.79 -1.20 14.83
N LEU A 87 -13.82 -0.36 15.18
CA LEU A 87 -12.96 0.34 14.22
C LEU A 87 -11.78 -0.50 13.72
N TYR A 88 -11.15 -1.30 14.59
CA TYR A 88 -9.82 -1.87 14.32
C TYR A 88 -9.74 -3.40 14.37
N SER A 89 -10.83 -4.10 14.68
CA SER A 89 -10.81 -5.58 14.74
C SER A 89 -10.43 -6.24 13.41
N ASP A 90 -10.82 -5.65 12.28
CA ASP A 90 -10.45 -6.12 10.94
C ASP A 90 -9.06 -5.62 10.50
N GLU A 91 -8.52 -4.64 11.20
CA GLU A 91 -7.26 -3.96 10.86
C GLU A 91 -6.05 -4.52 11.62
N ILE A 92 -6.29 -5.30 12.69
CA ILE A 92 -5.25 -5.92 13.53
C ILE A 92 -5.48 -7.43 13.57
N VAL A 93 -4.56 -8.18 12.97
CA VAL A 93 -4.56 -9.65 12.99
C VAL A 93 -3.65 -10.13 14.11
N ARG A 94 -4.20 -10.95 15.01
CA ARG A 94 -3.47 -11.52 16.16
C ARG A 94 -3.33 -13.04 16.07
N ASP A 95 -2.24 -13.57 16.60
CA ASP A 95 -2.04 -15.01 16.77
C ASP A 95 -2.80 -15.56 17.99
N GLN A 96 -2.66 -16.85 18.26
CA GLN A 96 -3.29 -17.52 19.41
C GLN A 96 -2.72 -17.07 20.77
N GLN A 97 -1.53 -16.49 20.76
CA GLN A 97 -0.82 -15.99 21.94
C GLN A 97 -1.16 -14.51 22.22
N GLY A 98 -1.88 -13.85 21.31
CA GLY A 98 -2.28 -12.45 21.42
C GLY A 98 -1.28 -11.45 20.81
N ASN A 99 -0.22 -11.92 20.16
CA ASN A 99 0.72 -11.04 19.45
C ASN A 99 0.14 -10.59 18.11
N ILE A 100 0.50 -9.41 17.65
CA ILE A 100 0.09 -8.91 16.34
C ILE A 100 0.97 -9.54 15.27
N VAL A 101 0.35 -10.27 14.34
CA VAL A 101 1.03 -10.92 13.20
C VAL A 101 1.12 -9.96 12.02
N ALA A 102 0.03 -9.22 11.80
CA ALA A 102 -0.05 -8.19 10.81
C ALA A 102 -1.06 -7.13 11.26
N SER A 103 -0.83 -5.90 10.85
CA SER A 103 -1.83 -4.86 10.95
C SER A 103 -1.81 -4.02 9.69
N ARG A 104 -2.83 -3.18 9.52
CA ARG A 104 -2.89 -2.26 8.40
C ARG A 104 -3.57 -0.96 8.81
N ALA A 105 -3.36 0.07 8.00
CA ALA A 105 -4.03 1.36 8.11
C ALA A 105 -4.48 1.78 6.72
N TRP A 106 -5.75 2.11 6.56
CA TRP A 106 -6.23 2.62 5.28
C TRP A 106 -6.00 4.13 5.20
N PHE A 107 -5.64 4.60 4.01
CA PHE A 107 -5.50 6.01 3.72
C PHE A 107 -6.16 6.30 2.39
N ARG A 108 -6.36 7.58 2.06
CA ARG A 108 -7.02 8.00 0.83
C ARG A 108 -6.04 8.72 -0.07
N MET A 109 -5.88 8.21 -1.28
CA MET A 109 -5.26 8.93 -2.39
C MET A 109 -6.37 9.65 -3.14
N ASP A 110 -6.54 10.94 -2.89
CA ASP A 110 -7.66 11.75 -3.38
C ASP A 110 -7.29 12.71 -4.51
N ARG A 111 -6.01 12.70 -4.92
CA ARG A 111 -5.50 13.52 -6.02
C ARG A 111 -4.97 12.72 -7.21
N VAL A 112 -5.25 11.42 -7.26
CA VAL A 112 -5.01 10.60 -8.45
C VAL A 112 -6.08 10.88 -9.50
N ASP A 113 -5.67 11.23 -10.70
CA ASP A 113 -6.53 11.28 -11.87
C ASP A 113 -6.81 9.86 -12.37
N MET A 114 -8.03 9.39 -12.07
CA MET A 114 -8.47 8.04 -12.45
C MET A 114 -8.75 7.91 -13.96
N ASP A 115 -8.77 9.01 -14.71
CA ASP A 115 -8.89 8.99 -16.18
C ASP A 115 -7.50 9.05 -16.87
N ASP A 116 -6.43 9.41 -16.15
CA ASP A 116 -5.04 9.37 -16.65
C ASP A 116 -4.30 8.14 -16.15
N MET A 117 -4.03 7.19 -17.06
CA MET A 117 -3.30 5.96 -16.72
C MET A 117 -1.85 6.24 -16.34
N LYS A 118 -1.24 7.30 -16.88
CA LYS A 118 0.14 7.65 -16.56
C LYS A 118 0.25 8.08 -15.10
N ASP A 119 -0.68 8.93 -14.65
CA ASP A 119 -0.76 9.40 -13.26
C ASP A 119 -0.93 8.22 -12.28
N GLN A 120 -1.82 7.28 -12.62
CA GLN A 120 -2.01 6.05 -11.84
C GLN A 120 -0.75 5.18 -11.72
N ILE A 121 0.03 5.04 -12.80
CA ILE A 121 1.29 4.27 -12.80
C ILE A 121 2.37 5.02 -12.01
N GLU A 122 2.47 6.34 -12.16
CA GLU A 122 3.42 7.17 -11.40
C GLU A 122 3.13 7.10 -9.89
N ALA A 123 1.86 7.21 -9.51
CA ALA A 123 1.41 7.06 -8.13
C ALA A 123 1.69 5.65 -7.54
N LEU A 124 1.63 4.60 -8.37
CA LEU A 124 2.04 3.26 -7.95
C LEU A 124 3.56 3.18 -7.73
N SER A 125 4.35 3.74 -8.64
CA SER A 125 5.81 3.78 -8.53
C SER A 125 6.26 4.52 -7.29
N ALA A 126 5.71 5.72 -7.03
CA ALA A 126 6.06 6.55 -5.89
C ALA A 126 5.80 5.82 -4.56
N GLN A 127 4.69 5.08 -4.44
CA GLN A 127 4.42 4.26 -3.26
C GLN A 127 5.44 3.15 -3.04
N SER A 128 5.86 2.51 -4.13
CA SER A 128 6.90 1.48 -4.07
C SER A 128 8.24 2.09 -3.64
N GLU A 129 8.56 3.30 -4.08
CA GLU A 129 9.77 4.02 -3.68
C GLU A 129 9.77 4.36 -2.19
N VAL A 130 8.65 4.87 -1.66
CA VAL A 130 8.49 5.13 -0.21
C VAL A 130 8.65 3.84 0.59
N GLY A 131 8.03 2.75 0.15
CA GLY A 131 8.19 1.42 0.75
C GLY A 131 9.64 0.93 0.74
N GLN A 132 10.33 1.06 -0.40
CA GLN A 132 11.72 0.64 -0.55
C GLN A 132 12.69 1.45 0.34
N ALA A 133 12.40 2.73 0.55
CA ALA A 133 13.22 3.61 1.37
C ALA A 133 13.17 3.25 2.88
N GLN A 134 12.13 2.52 3.32
CA GLN A 134 11.96 2.20 4.73
C GLN A 134 13.09 1.31 5.27
N PRO A 135 13.69 1.66 6.42
CA PRO A 135 14.76 0.87 7.04
C PRO A 135 14.41 -0.61 7.23
N VAL A 136 13.17 -0.90 7.61
CA VAL A 136 12.67 -2.26 7.84
C VAL A 136 12.63 -3.14 6.58
N ASN A 137 12.61 -2.51 5.39
CA ASN A 137 12.59 -3.22 4.11
C ASN A 137 13.98 -3.34 3.47
N GLN A 138 15.01 -2.71 4.05
CA GLN A 138 16.37 -2.74 3.49
C GLN A 138 16.92 -4.17 3.49
N GLY A 139 17.43 -4.61 2.34
CA GLY A 139 18.00 -5.96 2.18
C GLY A 139 16.95 -7.06 1.95
N HIS A 140 15.66 -6.74 1.94
CA HIS A 140 14.59 -7.64 1.54
C HIS A 140 14.27 -7.50 0.05
N ARG A 141 13.79 -8.58 -0.56
CA ARG A 141 13.20 -8.52 -1.91
C ARG A 141 11.80 -7.94 -1.80
N ASP A 142 11.31 -7.31 -2.87
CA ASP A 142 10.05 -6.56 -2.91
C ASP A 142 8.83 -7.37 -2.42
N ASN A 143 8.81 -8.68 -2.67
CA ASN A 143 7.72 -9.57 -2.23
C ASN A 143 7.74 -9.90 -0.72
N ASP A 144 8.86 -9.63 -0.05
CA ASP A 144 9.13 -9.93 1.35
C ASP A 144 9.16 -8.67 2.22
N TRP A 145 8.71 -7.53 1.69
CA TRP A 145 8.64 -6.29 2.46
C TRP A 145 7.70 -6.42 3.65
N SER A 146 8.16 -5.87 4.77
CA SER A 146 7.43 -5.76 6.03
C SER A 146 6.41 -4.65 5.94
N PHE A 147 6.79 -3.51 5.36
CA PHE A 147 5.94 -2.33 5.15
C PHE A 147 5.69 -2.12 3.66
N PHE A 148 4.43 -2.08 3.25
CA PHE A 148 4.07 -1.88 1.83
C PHE A 148 2.62 -1.41 1.74
N THR A 149 2.26 -0.82 0.60
CA THR A 149 0.87 -0.49 0.31
C THR A 149 0.23 -1.57 -0.55
N LEU A 150 -1.07 -1.78 -0.39
CA LEU A 150 -1.84 -2.65 -1.26
C LEU A 150 -3.25 -2.10 -1.46
N SER A 151 -3.71 -2.16 -2.70
CA SER A 151 -5.06 -1.81 -3.11
C SER A 151 -5.57 -2.82 -4.14
N SER A 152 -6.88 -2.99 -4.22
CA SER A 152 -7.51 -3.80 -5.27
C SER A 152 -7.26 -3.27 -6.69
N THR A 153 -6.89 -2.00 -6.81
CA THR A 153 -6.63 -1.34 -8.10
C THR A 153 -5.21 -1.60 -8.64
N TYR A 154 -4.24 -1.96 -7.78
CA TYR A 154 -2.83 -2.08 -8.19
C TYR A 154 -2.58 -3.13 -9.28
N PRO A 155 -3.20 -4.32 -9.25
CA PRO A 155 -3.04 -5.28 -10.33
C PRO A 155 -3.43 -4.74 -11.71
N LEU A 156 -4.41 -3.81 -11.76
CA LEU A 156 -4.81 -3.16 -13.01
C LEU A 156 -3.75 -2.16 -13.47
N TRP A 157 -3.22 -1.36 -12.55
CA TRP A 157 -2.16 -0.39 -12.84
C TRP A 157 -0.85 -1.06 -13.27
N GLU A 158 -0.45 -2.14 -12.59
CA GLU A 158 0.70 -2.98 -12.97
C GLU A 158 0.53 -3.60 -14.36
N PHE A 159 -0.68 -4.05 -14.69
CA PHE A 159 -0.95 -4.58 -16.02
C PHE A 159 -0.74 -3.49 -17.10
N TYR A 160 -1.27 -2.29 -16.89
CA TYR A 160 -1.13 -1.19 -17.85
C TYR A 160 0.28 -0.63 -17.94
N SER A 161 1.08 -0.68 -16.87
CA SER A 161 2.48 -0.24 -16.91
C SER A 161 3.33 -1.08 -17.87
N VAL A 162 2.98 -2.36 -18.06
CA VAL A 162 3.70 -3.28 -18.94
C VAL A 162 3.10 -3.30 -20.35
N VAL A 163 1.77 -3.39 -20.47
CA VAL A 163 1.07 -3.65 -21.74
C VAL A 163 1.33 -2.60 -22.81
N ASN A 164 1.45 -1.33 -22.44
CA ASN A 164 1.70 -0.26 -23.41
C ASN A 164 3.03 -0.44 -24.15
N ALA A 165 4.09 -0.83 -23.43
CA ALA A 165 5.39 -1.11 -24.03
C ALA A 165 5.38 -2.41 -24.84
N GLU A 166 4.76 -3.46 -24.30
CA GLU A 166 4.71 -4.79 -24.93
C GLU A 166 3.86 -4.81 -26.22
N LEU A 167 2.75 -4.06 -26.26
CA LEU A 167 1.94 -3.92 -27.48
C LEU A 167 2.74 -3.21 -28.58
N GLY A 168 3.45 -2.13 -28.25
CA GLY A 168 4.30 -1.42 -29.19
C GLY A 168 5.39 -2.32 -29.79
N LEU A 169 6.08 -3.06 -28.93
CA LEU A 169 7.11 -4.02 -29.34
C LEU A 169 6.51 -5.13 -30.21
N SER A 170 5.39 -5.72 -29.81
CA SER A 170 4.72 -6.79 -30.54
C SER A 170 4.30 -6.35 -31.95
N ILE A 171 3.75 -5.15 -32.09
CA ILE A 171 3.39 -4.57 -33.40
C ILE A 171 4.65 -4.36 -34.25
N ALA A 172 5.71 -3.78 -33.68
CA ALA A 172 6.96 -3.56 -34.40
C ALA A 172 7.57 -4.87 -34.92
N VAL A 173 7.64 -5.89 -34.05
CA VAL A 173 8.12 -7.23 -34.41
C VAL A 173 7.24 -7.87 -35.49
N ALA A 174 5.92 -7.73 -35.41
CA ALA A 174 5.00 -8.25 -36.42
C ALA A 174 5.23 -7.57 -37.79
N VAL A 175 5.34 -6.23 -37.83
CA VAL A 175 5.59 -5.47 -39.06
C VAL A 175 6.92 -5.85 -39.68
N VAL A 176 7.99 -5.94 -38.89
CA VAL A 176 9.32 -6.36 -39.36
C VAL A 176 9.26 -7.78 -39.92
N SER A 177 8.59 -8.70 -39.22
CA SER A 177 8.46 -10.10 -39.64
C SER A 177 7.74 -10.21 -40.99
N VAL A 178 6.61 -9.52 -41.15
CA VAL A 178 5.86 -9.50 -42.42
C VAL A 178 6.67 -8.85 -43.54
N THR A 179 7.42 -7.79 -43.24
CA THR A 179 8.28 -7.11 -44.23
C THR A 179 9.40 -8.01 -44.73
N ILE A 180 10.08 -8.73 -43.82
CA ILE A 180 11.14 -9.69 -44.17
C ILE A 180 10.58 -10.83 -45.03
N LEU A 181 9.44 -11.40 -44.62
CA LEU A 181 8.78 -12.45 -45.41
C LEU A 181 8.34 -11.94 -46.78
N GLY A 182 7.79 -10.73 -46.86
CA GLY A 182 7.44 -10.10 -48.13
C GLY A 182 8.64 -9.93 -49.04
N ALA A 183 9.77 -9.45 -48.52
CA ALA A 183 11.00 -9.28 -49.29
C ALA A 183 11.58 -10.60 -49.80
N LEU A 184 11.49 -11.68 -49.02
CA LEU A 184 12.03 -13.00 -49.38
C LEU A 184 11.11 -13.80 -50.31
N CYS A 185 9.79 -13.73 -50.09
CA CYS A 185 8.82 -14.59 -50.77
C CYS A 185 8.19 -13.96 -52.01
N ILE A 186 8.17 -12.63 -52.14
CA ILE A 186 7.67 -11.97 -53.35
C ILE A 186 8.83 -11.87 -54.35
N PRO A 187 8.74 -12.54 -55.52
CA PRO A 187 9.77 -12.42 -56.54
C PRO A 187 9.84 -10.98 -57.03
N HIS A 188 10.92 -10.31 -56.65
CA HIS A 188 11.29 -9.01 -57.17
C HIS A 188 11.98 -9.26 -58.51
N TRP A 189 11.37 -8.74 -59.58
CA TRP A 189 11.95 -8.83 -60.92
C TRP A 189 13.30 -8.12 -60.93
N SER A 190 14.36 -8.85 -61.30
CA SER A 190 15.66 -8.27 -61.69
C SER A 190 15.64 -7.88 -63.15
#